data_AF-T4VQB1-F1
#
_entry.id   AF-T4VQB1-F1
#
_cell.length_a   1.000
_cell.length_b   1.000
_cell.length_c   1.000
_cell.angle_alpha   90.00
_cell.angle_beta   90.00
_cell.angle_gamma   90.00
#
_symmetry.space_group_name_H-M   'P 1'
#
loop_
_entity.id
_entity.type
_entity.pdbx_description
1 polymer ?
#
loop_
_entity_poly.entity_id
_entity_poly.type
_entity_poly.pdbx_seq_one_letter_code
_entity_poly.pdbx_strand_id
1 'polypeptide(L)' 'MSKTINSNAKQALNMFKMEIANELGYNYNMLSGKVESNAPQNTIEGISKNVLAGEQVGGAMTKSLVSKGEEILMKMNKEK' A
#
# COMPACT_ATOMS: atom_id res chain seq x y z
N MET A 1 -22.87 -7.70 7.77
CA MET A 1 -23.04 -6.61 6.80
C MET A 1 -21.90 -6.68 5.81
N SER A 2 -22.17 -6.87 4.52
CA SER A 2 -21.15 -6.66 3.47
C SER A 2 -20.90 -5.16 3.41
N LYS A 3 -19.70 -4.72 3.82
CA LYS A 3 -19.33 -3.30 3.77
C LYS A 3 -19.20 -2.91 2.30
N THR A 4 -20.07 -2.04 1.81
CA THR A 4 -19.98 -1.54 0.43
C THR A 4 -18.60 -0.95 0.22
N ILE A 5 -17.80 -1.56 -0.66
CA ILE A 5 -16.47 -1.06 -0.99
C ILE A 5 -16.67 0.23 -1.78
N ASN A 6 -16.21 1.35 -1.23
CA ASN A 6 -16.19 2.61 -1.95
C ASN A 6 -15.15 2.50 -3.09
N SER A 7 -15.60 2.55 -4.34
CA SER A 7 -14.76 2.39 -5.53
C SER A 7 -13.68 3.46 -5.62
N ASN A 8 -13.98 4.70 -5.25
CA ASN A 8 -13.02 5.80 -5.26
C ASN A 8 -11.94 5.58 -4.21
N ALA A 9 -12.32 5.11 -3.01
CA ALA A 9 -11.36 4.78 -1.96
C ALA A 9 -10.44 3.64 -2.39
N LYS A 10 -10.98 2.60 -3.03
CA LYS A 10 -10.18 1.49 -3.57
C LYS A 10 -9.16 1.99 -4.60
N GLN A 11 -9.58 2.87 -5.52
CA GLN A 11 -8.70 3.42 -6.54
C GLN A 11 -7.60 4.29 -5.92
N ALA A 12 -7.94 5.17 -4.98
CA ALA A 12 -6.98 5.99 -4.26
C ALA A 12 -5.95 5.15 -3.50
N LEU A 13 -6.40 4.08 -2.81
CA LEU A 13 -5.51 3.16 -2.11
C LEU A 13 -4.60 2.39 -3.06
N ASN A 14 -5.09 1.98 -4.24
CA ASN A 14 -4.24 1.33 -5.24
C ASN A 14 -3.17 2.28 -5.80
N MET A 15 -3.53 3.53 -6.09
CA MET A 15 -2.56 4.55 -6.51
C MET A 15 -1.53 4.84 -5.41
N PHE A 16 -1.97 4.92 -4.16
CA PHE A 16 -1.07 5.12 -3.04
C PHE A 16 -0.12 3.94 -2.83
N LYS A 17 -0.63 2.71 -2.95
CA LYS A 17 0.19 1.49 -2.92
C LYS A 17 1.23 1.46 -4.04
N MET A 18 0.86 1.87 -5.25
CA MET A 18 1.77 1.99 -6.39
C MET A 18 2.89 3.00 -6.10
N GLU A 19 2.55 4.18 -5.57
CA GLU A 19 3.54 5.22 -5.24
C GLU A 19 4.56 4.70 -4.23
N ILE A 20 4.09 4.10 -3.13
CA ILE A 20 4.98 3.54 -2.10
C ILE A 20 5.84 2.38 -2.66
N ALA A 21 5.29 1.54 -3.54
CA ALA A 21 6.07 0.50 -4.20
C ALA A 21 7.21 1.09 -5.04
N ASN A 22 6.93 2.13 -5.81
CA ASN A 22 7.92 2.82 -6.62
C ASN A 22 9.00 3.50 -5.75
N GLU A 23 8.60 4.17 -4.66
CA GLU A 23 9.53 4.79 -3.70
C GLU A 23 10.50 3.77 -3.08
N LEU A 24 10.03 2.55 -2.83
CA LEU A 24 10.82 1.45 -2.27
C LEU A 24 11.59 0.64 -3.33
N GLY A 25 11.49 0.99 -4.62
CA GLY A 25 12.19 0.33 -5.72
C GLY A 25 11.57 -1.01 -6.17
N TYR A 26 10.29 -1.22 -5.85
CA TYR A 26 9.50 -2.37 -6.29
C TYR A 26 8.61 -2.05 -7.49
N ASN A 27 8.29 -3.08 -8.27
CA ASN A 27 7.32 -2.94 -9.35
C ASN A 27 5.90 -3.12 -8.81
N TYR A 28 4.96 -2.35 -9.34
CA TYR A 28 3.54 -2.52 -9.08
C TYR A 28 2.82 -2.96 -10.35
N ASN A 29 2.22 -4.15 -10.31
CA ASN A 29 1.44 -4.67 -11.42
C ASN A 29 0.01 -4.09 -11.36
N MET A 30 -0.28 -3.14 -12.24
CA MET A 30 -1.58 -2.46 -12.30
C MET A 30 -2.76 -3.39 -12.61
N LEU A 31 -2.52 -4.51 -13.30
CA LEU A 31 -3.57 -5.48 -13.66
C LEU A 31 -3.90 -6.41 -12.48
N SER A 32 -2.87 -6.91 -11.77
CA SER A 32 -3.05 -7.86 -10.67
C SER A 32 -3.10 -7.22 -9.29
N GLY A 33 -2.71 -5.95 -9.16
CA GLY A 33 -2.59 -5.22 -7.89
C GLY A 33 -1.44 -5.72 -7.00
N LYS A 34 -0.52 -6.51 -7.55
CA LYS A 34 0.60 -7.11 -6.82
C LYS A 34 1.83 -6.22 -6.84
N VAL A 35 2.60 -6.31 -5.75
CA VAL A 35 3.95 -5.74 -5.64
C VAL A 35 4.92 -6.85 -5.98
N GLU A 36 5.86 -6.57 -6.86
CA GLU A 36 6.83 -7.53 -7.38
C GLU A 36 8.24 -6.98 -7.20
N SER A 37 9.11 -7.80 -6.62
CA SER A 37 10.53 -7.50 -6.51
C SER A 37 11.22 -7.66 -7.88
N ASN A 38 12.42 -7.10 -8.02
CA ASN A 38 13.25 -7.28 -9.22
C ASN A 38 13.92 -8.67 -9.31
N ALA A 39 13.54 -9.62 -8.44
CA ALA A 39 14.11 -10.96 -8.42
C ALA A 39 13.55 -11.85 -9.56
N PRO A 40 14.25 -12.94 -9.94
CA PRO A 40 13.75 -13.91 -10.90
C PRO A 40 12.41 -14.50 -10.48
N GLN A 41 11.38 -14.27 -11.28
CA GLN A 41 10.03 -14.76 -11.02
C GLN A 41 9.97 -16.28 -11.19
N ASN A 42 9.01 -16.93 -10.50
CA ASN A 42 8.81 -18.39 -10.49
C ASN A 42 9.96 -19.20 -9.85
N THR A 43 10.81 -18.54 -9.07
CA THR A 43 11.79 -19.21 -8.21
C THR A 43 11.38 -19.09 -6.74
N ILE A 44 11.87 -20.00 -5.87
CA ILE A 44 11.62 -19.91 -4.42
C ILE A 44 12.11 -18.57 -3.88
N GLU A 45 13.28 -18.12 -4.32
CA GLU A 45 13.85 -16.83 -3.92
C GLU A 45 12.97 -15.65 -4.38
N GLY A 46 12.53 -15.65 -5.65
CA GLY A 46 11.66 -14.59 -6.18
C GLY A 46 10.31 -14.52 -5.48
N ILE A 47 9.71 -15.68 -5.16
CA ILE A 47 8.46 -15.75 -4.38
C ILE A 47 8.68 -15.14 -2.99
N SER A 48 9.75 -15.52 -2.29
CA SER A 48 10.08 -14.96 -0.97
C SER A 48 10.29 -13.44 -1.04
N LYS A 49 11.03 -12.95 -2.03
CA LYS A 49 11.27 -11.51 -2.21
C LYS A 49 10.00 -10.72 -2.57
N ASN A 50 9.07 -11.31 -3.32
CA ASN A 50 7.79 -10.67 -3.61
C ASN A 50 6.90 -10.57 -2.36
N VAL A 51 6.91 -11.58 -1.48
CA VAL A 51 6.20 -11.52 -0.19
C VAL A 51 6.77 -10.38 0.65
N LEU A 52 8.10 -10.34 0.83
CA LEU A 52 8.77 -9.28 1.60
C LEU A 52 8.48 -7.89 1.01
N ALA A 53 8.51 -7.75 -0.33
CA ALA A 53 8.17 -6.50 -0.99
C ALA A 53 6.72 -6.06 -0.69
N GLY A 54 5.78 -7.01 -0.74
CA GLY A 54 4.38 -6.77 -0.38
C GLY A 54 4.20 -6.33 1.07
N GLU A 55 4.90 -6.97 2.00
CA GLU A 55 4.88 -6.63 3.44
C GLU A 55 5.44 -5.23 3.70
N GLN A 56 6.57 -4.88 3.06
CA GLN A 56 7.19 -3.57 3.23
C GLN A 56 6.29 -2.44 2.69
N VAL A 57 5.76 -2.61 1.47
CA VAL A 57 4.82 -1.64 0.88
C VAL A 57 3.56 -1.52 1.73
N GLY A 58 2.99 -2.64 2.18
CA GLY A 58 1.81 -2.65 3.04
C GLY A 58 2.05 -1.93 4.37
N GLY A 59 3.17 -2.21 5.03
CA GLY A 59 3.55 -1.58 6.29
C GLY A 59 3.75 -0.07 6.16
N ALA A 60 4.45 0.39 5.12
CA ALA A 60 4.65 1.80 4.83
C ALA A 60 3.33 2.52 4.54
N MET A 61 2.47 1.91 3.73
CA MET A 61 1.13 2.42 3.43
C MET A 61 0.28 2.60 4.70
N THR A 62 0.23 1.56 5.55
CA THR A 62 -0.51 1.61 6.82
C THR A 62 0.03 2.73 7.72
N LYS A 63 1.35 2.83 7.88
CA LYS A 63 1.98 3.87 8.69
C LYS A 63 1.57 5.27 8.23
N SER A 64 1.61 5.55 6.93
CA SER A 64 1.19 6.85 6.39
C SER A 64 -0.29 7.15 6.60
N LEU A 65 -1.18 6.15 6.43
CA LEU A 65 -2.61 6.34 6.65
C LEU A 65 -2.92 6.67 8.11
N VAL A 66 -2.26 5.97 9.05
CA VAL A 66 -2.39 6.24 10.48
C VAL A 66 -1.92 7.65 10.82
N SER A 67 -0.72 8.04 10.36
CA SER A 67 -0.19 9.39 10.62
C SER A 67 -1.08 10.50 10.08
N LYS A 68 -1.62 10.36 8.86
CA LYS A 68 -2.60 11.33 8.32
C LYS A 68 -3.89 11.35 9.13
N GLY A 69 -4.35 10.19 9.60
CA GLY A 69 -5.52 10.09 10.49
C GLY A 69 -5.29 10.82 11.82
N GLU A 70 -4.14 10.64 12.44
CA GLU A 70 -3.74 11.33 13.67
C GLU A 70 -3.71 12.85 13.48
N GLU A 71 -3.12 13.35 12.38
CA GLU A 71 -3.10 14.78 12.06
C GLU A 71 -4.51 15.38 11.92
N ILE A 72 -5.41 14.67 11.24
CA ILE A 72 -6.81 15.11 11.05
C ILE A 72 -7.53 15.17 12.40
N LEU A 73 -7.40 14.13 13.22
CA LEU A 73 -8.02 14.06 14.54
C LEU A 73 -7.52 15.18 15.47
N MET A 74 -6.21 15.46 15.45
CA MET A 74 -5.61 16.54 16.23
C MET A 74 -6.12 17.93 15.79
N LYS A 75 -6.32 18.17 14.49
CA LYS A 75 -6.93 19.41 13.97
C LYS A 75 -8.37 19.56 14.47
N MET A 76 -9.17 18.52 14.33
CA MET A 76 -10.57 18.51 14.80
C MET A 76 -10.69 18.76 16.31
N ASN A 77 -9.71 18.33 17.10
CA ASN A 77 -9.70 18.57 18.55
C ASN A 77 -9.28 20.00 18.92
N LYS A 78 -8.45 20.67 18.10
CA LYS A 78 -8.01 22.06 18.32
C LYS A 78 -9.02 23.10 17.84
N GLU A 79 -9.89 22.73 16.91
CA GLU A 79 -10.97 23.58 16.38
C GLU A 79 -12.26 23.53 17.24
N LYS A 80 -12.24 22.78 18.36
CA LYS A 80 -13.28 22.76 19.39
C LYS A 80 -12.92 23.67 20.56
#